data_AF-G9QTB0-F1
#
_entry.id   AF-G9QTB0-F1
#
_cell.length_a   1.000
_cell.length_b   1.000
_cell.length_c   1.000
_cell.angle_alpha   90.00
_cell.angle_beta   90.00
_cell.angle_gamma   90.00
#
_symmetry.space_group_name_H-M   'P 1'
#
loop_
_entity.id
_entity.type
_entity.pdbx_description
1 polymer ?
#
loop_
_entity_poly.entity_id
_entity_poly.type
_entity_poly.pdbx_seq_one_letter_code
_entity_poly.pdbx_strand_id
1 'polypeptide(L)'
;MIYEQLKILTQNSDKKALSKALGYVREQNFTRALANLEAAKSLDEFITKGHFDWAHSSETLILALSKHFALNIDAELGEVQKLYNERVKFRGSYIYVDTDFRRKSEPIFALAMAQHLRYISLTPFLDELCFKALDEQLKVISNITKNYYQKTKTLPIFGAITGFKLYFLGEDYSLDTNGSFTDKEIAEQVATIKF
;
A
#
# COMPACT_ATOMS: atom_id res chain seq x y z
N MET A 1 3.06 13.59 -20.07
CA MET A 1 3.75 13.51 -18.77
C MET A 1 5.24 13.50 -19.02
N ILE A 2 5.98 14.29 -18.26
CA ILE A 2 7.43 14.45 -18.33
C ILE A 2 8.13 13.15 -17.95
N TYR A 3 7.59 12.41 -16.97
CA TYR A 3 8.09 11.08 -16.62
C TYR A 3 8.18 10.13 -17.83
N GLU A 4 7.13 10.04 -18.66
CA GLU A 4 7.14 9.18 -19.86
C GLU A 4 8.13 9.66 -20.92
N GLN A 5 8.30 10.97 -21.07
CA GLN A 5 9.32 11.52 -21.96
C GLN A 5 10.72 11.14 -21.48
N LEU A 6 10.98 11.23 -20.17
CA LEU A 6 12.25 10.80 -19.58
C LEU A 6 12.50 9.30 -19.81
N LYS A 7 11.47 8.44 -19.67
CA LYS A 7 11.61 7.00 -20.00
C LYS A 7 12.05 6.80 -21.44
N ILE A 8 11.36 7.42 -22.40
CA ILE A 8 11.66 7.29 -23.84
C ILE A 8 13.06 7.80 -24.17
N LEU A 9 13.44 8.99 -23.67
CA LEU A 9 14.76 9.57 -23.90
C LEU A 9 15.87 8.70 -23.31
N THR A 10 15.66 8.18 -22.11
CA THR A 10 16.60 7.28 -21.44
C THR A 10 16.81 5.99 -22.22
N GLN A 11 15.74 5.40 -22.79
CA GLN A 11 15.80 4.19 -23.61
C GLN A 11 16.53 4.40 -24.94
N ASN A 12 16.34 5.57 -25.55
CA ASN A 12 16.94 5.92 -26.84
C ASN A 12 18.38 6.45 -26.73
N SER A 13 18.89 6.62 -25.51
CA SER A 13 20.23 7.14 -25.26
C SER A 13 21.29 6.03 -25.24
N ASP A 14 22.54 6.42 -25.49
CA ASP A 14 23.69 5.53 -25.22
C ASP A 14 23.78 5.29 -23.71
N LYS A 15 23.44 4.06 -23.29
CA LYS A 15 23.39 3.64 -21.88
C LYS A 15 24.73 3.80 -21.17
N LYS A 16 25.85 3.62 -21.88
CA LYS A 16 27.19 3.73 -21.30
C LYS A 16 27.57 5.18 -21.05
N ALA A 17 27.29 6.05 -22.03
CA ALA A 17 27.50 7.49 -21.89
C ALA A 17 26.59 8.08 -20.79
N LEU A 18 25.32 7.68 -20.78
CA LEU A 18 24.33 8.13 -19.80
C LEU A 18 24.66 7.64 -18.38
N SER A 19 25.01 6.36 -18.21
CA SER A 19 25.48 5.81 -16.93
C SER A 19 26.61 6.65 -16.33
N LYS A 20 27.61 7.01 -17.16
CA LYS A 20 28.75 7.83 -16.72
C LYS A 20 28.32 9.26 -16.40
N ALA A 21 27.47 9.86 -17.21
CA ALA A 21 26.96 11.21 -16.99
C ALA A 21 26.15 11.33 -15.69
N LEU A 22 25.42 10.27 -15.32
CA LEU A 22 24.65 10.18 -14.08
C LEU A 22 25.47 9.75 -12.86
N GLY A 23 26.79 9.57 -13.01
CA GLY A 23 27.69 9.28 -11.89
C GLY A 23 27.73 7.82 -11.42
N TYR A 24 27.22 6.88 -12.21
CA TYR A 24 27.33 5.46 -11.88
C TYR A 24 28.76 4.96 -12.08
N VAL A 25 29.35 4.42 -11.01
CA VAL A 25 30.68 3.77 -11.04
C VAL A 25 30.64 2.43 -11.78
N ARG A 26 29.53 1.68 -11.66
CA ARG A 26 29.32 0.37 -12.29
C ARG A 26 28.07 0.40 -13.16
N GLU A 27 28.22 0.09 -14.44
CA GLU A 27 27.13 0.06 -15.43
C GLU A 27 26.02 -0.93 -15.05
N GLN A 28 26.35 -2.05 -14.39
CA GLN A 28 25.35 -3.01 -13.89
C GLN A 28 24.32 -2.38 -12.92
N ASN A 29 24.72 -1.43 -12.10
CA ASN A 29 23.80 -0.75 -11.18
C ASN A 29 22.82 0.11 -11.97
N PHE A 30 23.31 0.81 -13.00
CA PHE A 30 22.48 1.60 -13.90
C PHE A 30 21.50 0.71 -14.68
N THR A 31 21.93 -0.43 -15.22
CA THR A 31 21.04 -1.37 -15.91
C THR A 31 19.90 -1.87 -15.02
N ARG A 32 20.15 -2.12 -13.73
CA ARG A 32 19.10 -2.49 -12.77
C ARG A 32 18.14 -1.34 -12.51
N ALA A 33 18.67 -0.13 -12.34
CA ALA A 33 17.86 1.06 -12.15
C ALA A 33 16.94 1.33 -13.36
N LEU A 34 17.46 1.13 -14.58
CA LEU A 34 16.68 1.21 -15.80
C LEU A 34 15.58 0.15 -15.87
N ALA A 35 15.88 -1.11 -15.53
CA ALA A 35 14.87 -2.16 -15.51
C ALA A 35 13.71 -1.81 -14.56
N ASN A 36 14.00 -1.20 -13.41
CA ASN A 36 12.99 -0.73 -12.46
C ASN A 36 12.16 0.45 -13.02
N LEU A 37 12.83 1.42 -13.67
CA LEU A 37 12.17 2.54 -14.35
C LEU A 37 11.23 2.05 -15.46
N GLU A 38 11.67 1.05 -16.24
CA GLU A 38 10.89 0.46 -17.33
C GLU A 38 9.66 -0.30 -16.81
N ALA A 39 9.84 -1.09 -15.75
CA ALA A 39 8.79 -1.90 -15.15
C ALA A 39 7.70 -1.07 -14.45
N ALA A 40 8.02 0.14 -13.99
CA ALA A 40 7.05 1.03 -13.35
C ALA A 40 6.12 1.68 -14.39
N LYS A 41 4.80 1.59 -14.15
CA LYS A 41 3.75 2.12 -15.03
C LYS A 41 3.49 3.62 -14.85
N SER A 42 3.94 4.19 -13.73
CA SER A 42 3.79 5.60 -13.40
C SER A 42 4.96 6.10 -12.55
N LEU A 43 5.12 7.43 -12.47
CA LEU A 43 6.10 8.06 -11.58
C LEU A 43 5.83 7.69 -10.12
N ASP A 44 4.56 7.71 -9.70
CA ASP A 44 4.15 7.30 -8.36
C ASP A 44 4.59 5.87 -8.02
N GLU A 45 4.37 4.91 -8.93
CA GLU A 45 4.79 3.52 -8.74
C GLU A 45 6.32 3.42 -8.65
N PHE A 46 7.05 4.16 -9.49
CA PHE A 46 8.49 4.17 -9.51
C PHE A 46 9.11 4.72 -8.22
N ILE A 47 8.55 5.79 -7.68
CA ILE A 47 8.96 6.39 -6.42
C ILE A 47 8.58 5.47 -5.25
N THR A 48 7.34 4.96 -5.22
CA THR A 48 6.81 4.18 -4.09
C THR A 48 7.44 2.79 -3.95
N LYS A 49 7.76 2.11 -5.06
CA LYS A 49 8.42 0.79 -5.01
C LYS A 49 9.83 0.85 -4.42
N GLY A 50 10.42 2.05 -4.33
CA GLY A 50 11.71 2.28 -3.69
C GLY A 50 12.85 1.53 -4.38
N HIS A 51 13.46 2.17 -5.38
CA HIS A 51 14.79 1.76 -5.84
C HIS A 51 15.83 2.54 -5.06
N PHE A 52 16.86 1.84 -4.58
CA PHE A 52 18.04 2.47 -3.99
C PHE A 52 19.26 1.69 -4.44
N ASP A 53 20.19 2.40 -5.06
CA ASP A 53 21.52 1.91 -5.34
C ASP A 53 22.57 2.86 -4.76
N TRP A 54 23.84 2.47 -4.88
CA TRP A 54 24.96 3.25 -4.33
C TRP A 54 25.12 4.65 -4.92
N ALA A 55 24.48 4.96 -6.06
CA ALA A 55 24.51 6.26 -6.71
C ALA A 55 23.21 7.04 -6.50
N HIS A 56 22.06 6.38 -6.60
CA HIS A 56 20.76 7.04 -6.61
C HIS A 56 19.64 6.25 -5.91
N SER A 57 18.73 6.98 -5.30
CA SER A 57 17.35 6.55 -5.06
C SER A 57 16.48 6.72 -6.31
N SER A 58 15.26 6.19 -6.33
CA SER A 58 14.28 6.47 -7.40
C SER A 58 14.12 7.97 -7.66
N GLU A 59 14.01 8.77 -6.60
CA GLU A 59 13.81 10.22 -6.68
C GLU A 59 15.05 10.94 -7.22
N THR A 60 16.23 10.63 -6.68
CA THR A 60 17.47 11.29 -7.15
C THR A 60 17.81 10.88 -8.58
N LEU A 61 17.49 9.64 -8.99
CA LEU A 61 17.66 9.18 -10.36
C LEU A 61 16.77 9.97 -11.32
N ILE A 62 15.48 10.12 -11.02
CA ILE A 62 14.58 10.84 -11.92
C ILE A 62 14.94 12.32 -12.01
N LEU A 63 15.36 12.95 -10.90
CA LEU A 63 15.89 14.31 -10.90
C LEU A 63 17.18 14.45 -11.71
N ALA A 64 18.09 13.48 -11.62
CA ALA A 64 19.33 13.47 -12.39
C ALA A 64 19.05 13.32 -13.90
N LEU A 65 18.11 12.45 -14.29
CA LEU A 65 17.64 12.31 -15.67
C LEU A 65 16.97 13.60 -16.16
N SER A 66 16.10 14.20 -15.34
CA SER A 66 15.43 15.48 -15.63
C SER A 66 16.44 16.57 -15.94
N LYS A 67 17.48 16.71 -15.11
CA LYS A 67 18.59 17.65 -15.32
C LYS A 67 19.39 17.33 -16.58
N HIS A 68 19.70 16.05 -16.82
CA HIS A 68 20.47 15.62 -17.99
C HIS A 68 19.77 15.95 -19.32
N PHE A 69 18.45 15.75 -19.37
CA PHE A 69 17.63 16.02 -20.56
C PHE A 69 17.01 17.43 -20.59
N ALA A 70 17.35 18.29 -19.62
CA ALA A 70 16.80 19.64 -19.47
C ALA A 70 15.26 19.69 -19.43
N LEU A 71 14.64 18.68 -18.82
CA LEU A 71 13.20 18.64 -18.55
C LEU A 71 12.93 19.04 -17.10
N ASN A 72 11.74 19.56 -16.79
CA ASN A 72 11.36 19.99 -15.45
C ASN A 72 10.27 19.08 -14.86
N ILE A 73 10.66 18.07 -14.09
CA ILE A 73 9.73 17.12 -13.46
C ILE A 73 9.16 17.57 -12.11
N ASP A 74 9.56 18.74 -11.58
CA ASP A 74 9.27 19.16 -10.20
C ASP A 74 7.77 19.21 -9.91
N ALA A 75 6.95 19.63 -10.89
CA ALA A 75 5.50 19.66 -10.74
C ALA A 75 4.90 18.25 -10.58
N GLU A 76 5.35 17.27 -11.39
CA GLU A 76 4.86 15.88 -11.29
C GLU A 76 5.33 15.22 -10.00
N LEU A 77 6.57 15.47 -9.56
CA LEU A 77 7.05 15.04 -8.25
C LEU A 77 6.25 15.66 -7.10
N GLY A 78 5.87 16.93 -7.22
CA GLY A 78 5.00 17.61 -6.26
C GLY A 78 3.64 16.92 -6.11
N GLU A 79 3.04 16.48 -7.22
CA GLU A 79 1.78 15.70 -7.19
C GLU A 79 1.98 14.31 -6.55
N VAL A 80 3.07 13.61 -6.85
CA VAL A 80 3.40 12.33 -6.19
C VAL A 80 3.61 12.51 -4.68
N GLN A 81 4.25 13.61 -4.26
CA GLN A 81 4.41 13.92 -2.85
C GLN A 81 3.07 14.18 -2.16
N LYS A 82 2.13 14.88 -2.82
CA LYS A 82 0.77 15.08 -2.31
C LYS A 82 0.03 13.74 -2.16
N LEU A 83 0.08 12.89 -3.20
CA LEU A 83 -0.48 11.53 -3.16
C LEU A 83 0.09 10.72 -1.99
N TYR A 84 1.41 10.74 -1.81
CA TYR A 84 2.08 10.05 -0.71
C TYR A 84 1.61 10.57 0.65
N ASN A 85 1.56 11.89 0.84
CA ASN A 85 1.11 12.49 2.10
C ASN A 85 -0.35 12.11 2.43
N GLU A 86 -1.23 12.04 1.42
CA GLU A 86 -2.59 11.52 1.62
C GLU A 86 -2.58 10.04 2.04
N ARG A 87 -1.83 9.18 1.34
CA ARG A 87 -1.72 7.75 1.70
C ARG A 87 -1.20 7.53 3.12
N VAL A 88 -0.29 8.38 3.57
CA VAL A 88 0.28 8.32 4.93
C VAL A 88 -0.79 8.55 6.01
N LYS A 89 -1.86 9.31 5.73
CA LYS A 89 -2.95 9.53 6.70
C LYS A 89 -3.64 8.23 7.12
N PHE A 90 -3.70 7.26 6.21
CA PHE A 90 -4.32 5.96 6.46
C PHE A 90 -3.38 4.96 7.15
N ARG A 91 -2.14 5.36 7.50
CA ARG A 91 -1.24 4.47 8.24
C ARG A 91 -1.86 4.10 9.58
N GLY A 92 -1.87 2.80 9.86
CA GLY A 92 -2.49 2.25 11.06
C GLY A 92 -3.99 2.02 10.93
N SER A 93 -4.64 2.39 9.82
CA SER A 93 -6.02 2.01 9.56
C SER A 93 -6.11 0.56 9.06
N TYR A 94 -7.04 -0.22 9.62
CA TYR A 94 -7.26 -1.62 9.27
C TYR A 94 -8.70 -2.04 9.57
N ILE A 95 -9.10 -3.18 9.00
CA ILE A 95 -10.36 -3.83 9.34
C ILE A 95 -10.03 -5.12 10.10
N TYR A 96 -10.57 -5.25 11.30
CA TYR A 96 -10.58 -6.47 12.08
C TYR A 96 -11.84 -7.29 11.79
N VAL A 97 -11.67 -8.61 11.70
CA VAL A 97 -12.75 -9.57 11.43
C VAL A 97 -13.22 -10.20 12.74
N ASP A 98 -14.46 -9.90 13.11
CA ASP A 98 -15.12 -10.49 14.26
C ASP A 98 -15.64 -11.89 13.91
N THR A 99 -15.53 -12.81 14.85
CA THR A 99 -16.02 -14.18 14.67
C THR A 99 -16.69 -14.70 15.93
N ASP A 100 -17.47 -15.78 15.79
CA ASP A 100 -18.08 -16.50 16.90
C ASP A 100 -17.09 -17.37 17.71
N PHE A 101 -15.79 -17.10 17.59
CA PHE A 101 -14.73 -17.91 18.19
C PHE A 101 -14.92 -18.03 19.72
N ARG A 102 -14.93 -19.29 20.18
CA ARG A 102 -14.84 -19.64 21.60
C ARG A 102 -13.81 -20.73 21.75
N ARG A 103 -12.69 -20.40 22.40
CA ARG A 103 -11.59 -21.35 22.65
C ARG A 103 -12.10 -22.58 23.40
N LYS A 104 -11.85 -23.77 22.85
CA LYS A 104 -12.16 -25.06 23.50
C LYS A 104 -10.87 -25.77 23.92
N SER A 105 -10.00 -26.03 22.96
CA SER A 105 -8.76 -26.81 23.15
C SER A 105 -7.60 -26.32 22.28
N GLU A 106 -7.78 -25.24 21.54
CA GLU A 106 -6.79 -24.70 20.62
C GLU A 106 -5.56 -24.18 21.40
N PRO A 107 -4.34 -24.61 21.02
CA PRO A 107 -3.12 -24.09 21.62
C PRO A 107 -2.94 -22.59 21.35
N ILE A 108 -2.46 -21.83 22.33
CA ILE A 108 -2.27 -20.38 22.22
C ILE A 108 -1.31 -20.02 21.08
N PHE A 109 -0.26 -20.81 20.85
CA PHE A 109 0.68 -20.55 19.76
C PHE A 109 0.03 -20.69 18.37
N ALA A 110 -0.93 -21.62 18.20
CA ALA A 110 -1.66 -21.77 16.95
C ALA A 110 -2.55 -20.55 16.69
N LEU A 111 -3.20 -20.02 17.73
CA LEU A 111 -3.99 -18.80 17.65
C LEU A 111 -3.13 -17.58 17.33
N ALA A 112 -1.98 -17.44 17.99
CA ALA A 112 -1.05 -16.33 17.74
C ALA A 112 -0.52 -16.33 16.30
N MET A 113 -0.16 -17.51 15.75
CA MET A 113 0.26 -17.61 14.35
C MET A 113 -0.88 -17.31 13.36
N ALA A 114 -2.12 -17.66 13.69
CA ALA A 114 -3.29 -17.43 12.85
C ALA A 114 -3.88 -16.02 12.98
N GLN A 115 -3.44 -15.20 13.96
CA GLN A 115 -4.02 -13.90 14.27
C GLN A 115 -4.08 -12.96 13.05
N HIS A 116 -3.09 -13.02 12.14
CA HIS A 116 -3.06 -12.23 10.91
C HIS A 116 -4.28 -12.44 10.00
N LEU A 117 -4.95 -13.61 10.07
CA LEU A 117 -6.15 -13.91 9.29
C LEU A 117 -7.36 -13.06 9.72
N ARG A 118 -7.32 -12.46 10.91
CA ARG A 118 -8.38 -11.59 11.44
C ARG A 118 -8.22 -10.14 11.01
N TYR A 119 -7.25 -9.80 10.16
CA TYR A 119 -7.03 -8.42 9.71
C TYR A 119 -7.06 -8.33 8.19
N ILE A 120 -7.75 -7.32 7.70
CA ILE A 120 -7.79 -6.93 6.29
C ILE A 120 -7.07 -5.59 6.19
N SER A 121 -6.02 -5.56 5.36
CA SER A 121 -5.28 -4.34 5.08
C SER A 121 -6.05 -3.43 4.14
N LEU A 122 -6.05 -2.13 4.42
CA LEU A 122 -6.57 -1.09 3.53
C LEU A 122 -5.56 -0.67 2.45
N THR A 123 -4.30 -1.11 2.53
CA THR A 123 -3.24 -0.74 1.57
C THR A 123 -3.65 -0.93 0.09
N PRO A 124 -4.30 -2.04 -0.31
CA PRO A 124 -4.69 -2.24 -1.70
C PRO A 124 -5.77 -1.27 -2.20
N PHE A 125 -6.48 -0.60 -1.30
CA PHE A 125 -7.62 0.26 -1.60
C PHE A 125 -7.31 1.74 -1.38
N LEU A 126 -6.05 2.09 -1.05
CA LEU A 126 -5.68 3.47 -0.76
C LEU A 126 -5.96 4.41 -1.94
N ASP A 127 -5.74 3.95 -3.17
CA ASP A 127 -6.02 4.76 -4.37
C ASP A 127 -7.51 5.09 -4.51
N GLU A 128 -8.39 4.20 -4.05
CA GLU A 128 -9.84 4.43 -4.03
C GLU A 128 -10.28 5.32 -2.86
N LEU A 129 -9.46 5.45 -1.81
CA LEU A 129 -9.77 6.22 -0.58
C LEU A 129 -9.16 7.63 -0.59
N CYS A 130 -8.02 7.82 -1.25
CA CYS A 130 -7.31 9.10 -1.28
C CYS A 130 -8.18 10.20 -1.91
N PHE A 131 -8.06 11.42 -1.37
CA PHE A 131 -8.79 12.63 -1.82
C PHE A 131 -10.32 12.56 -1.77
N LYS A 132 -10.89 11.51 -1.18
CA LYS A 132 -12.34 11.39 -0.95
C LYS A 132 -12.77 11.97 0.39
N ALA A 133 -14.02 12.39 0.46
CA ALA A 133 -14.67 12.72 1.72
C ALA A 133 -14.92 11.46 2.56
N LEU A 134 -15.05 11.63 3.88
CA LEU A 134 -15.22 10.52 4.82
C LEU A 134 -16.42 9.63 4.46
N ASP A 135 -17.55 10.22 4.05
CA ASP A 135 -18.75 9.45 3.69
C ASP A 135 -18.52 8.53 2.48
N GLU A 136 -17.75 9.01 1.49
CA GLU A 136 -17.37 8.19 0.33
C GLU A 136 -16.36 7.10 0.71
N GLN A 137 -15.40 7.42 1.57
CA GLN A 137 -14.43 6.45 2.08
C GLN A 137 -15.14 5.31 2.83
N LEU A 138 -16.10 5.65 3.69
CA LEU A 138 -16.90 4.67 4.42
C LEU A 138 -17.77 3.81 3.49
N LYS A 139 -18.27 4.35 2.36
CA LYS A 139 -18.96 3.55 1.32
C LYS A 139 -18.02 2.57 0.63
N VAL A 140 -16.78 2.96 0.34
CA VAL A 140 -15.77 2.04 -0.22
C VAL A 140 -15.48 0.91 0.77
N ILE A 141 -15.28 1.23 2.05
CA ILE A 141 -15.02 0.23 3.11
C ILE A 141 -16.20 -0.70 3.33
N SER A 142 -17.43 -0.18 3.29
CA SER A 142 -18.67 -0.97 3.30
C SER A 142 -18.68 -2.02 2.17
N ASN A 143 -18.29 -1.62 0.96
CA ASN A 143 -18.19 -2.56 -0.16
C ASN A 143 -17.07 -3.59 0.02
N ILE A 144 -15.92 -3.19 0.59
CA ILE A 144 -14.80 -4.10 0.88
C ILE A 144 -15.23 -5.20 1.85
N THR A 145 -15.85 -4.83 2.98
CA THR A 145 -16.31 -5.79 4.01
C THR A 145 -17.38 -6.73 3.46
N LYS A 146 -18.36 -6.21 2.71
CA LYS A 146 -19.38 -7.01 2.03
C LYS A 146 -18.77 -8.03 1.05
N ASN A 147 -17.85 -7.58 0.20
CA ASN A 147 -17.18 -8.44 -0.77
C ASN A 147 -16.30 -9.50 -0.10
N TYR A 148 -15.67 -9.16 1.02
CA TYR A 148 -14.88 -10.10 1.82
C TYR A 148 -15.77 -11.20 2.39
N TYR A 149 -16.87 -10.86 3.05
CA TYR A 149 -17.79 -11.84 3.64
C TYR A 149 -18.44 -12.76 2.60
N GLN A 150 -18.76 -12.24 1.41
CA GLN A 150 -19.28 -13.05 0.31
C GLN A 150 -18.32 -14.15 -0.13
N LYS A 151 -17.01 -13.88 -0.11
CA LYS A 151 -15.96 -14.84 -0.48
C LYS A 151 -15.57 -15.75 0.67
N THR A 152 -15.58 -15.22 1.89
CA THR A 152 -15.07 -15.88 3.08
C THR A 152 -16.10 -15.74 4.19
N LYS A 153 -16.90 -16.78 4.40
CA LYS A 153 -17.92 -16.82 5.46
C LYS A 153 -17.36 -17.28 6.81
N THR A 154 -16.27 -18.06 6.76
CA THR A 154 -15.62 -18.64 7.92
C THR A 154 -14.11 -18.39 7.84
N LEU A 155 -13.50 -18.15 9.00
CA LEU A 155 -12.06 -18.09 9.14
C LEU A 155 -11.55 -19.42 9.72
N PRO A 156 -10.44 -19.97 9.19
CA PRO A 156 -9.78 -21.12 9.79
C PRO A 156 -9.51 -20.87 11.28
N ILE A 157 -9.77 -21.86 12.13
CA ILE A 157 -9.61 -21.82 13.59
C ILE A 157 -10.61 -20.91 14.32
N PHE A 158 -10.97 -19.76 13.74
CA PHE A 158 -11.78 -18.74 14.39
C PHE A 158 -13.30 -18.85 14.16
N GLY A 159 -13.76 -19.71 13.25
CA GLY A 159 -15.20 -19.98 13.07
C GLY A 159 -15.89 -19.02 12.10
N ALA A 160 -17.18 -18.79 12.29
CA ALA A 160 -18.01 -17.98 11.41
C ALA A 160 -17.80 -16.49 11.67
N ILE A 161 -17.76 -15.70 10.59
CA ILE A 161 -17.64 -14.24 10.69
C ILE A 161 -18.97 -13.66 11.17
N THR A 162 -18.91 -12.83 12.21
CA THR A 162 -20.08 -12.20 12.85
C THR A 162 -20.18 -10.69 12.59
N GLY A 163 -19.11 -10.09 12.07
CA GLY A 163 -19.04 -8.67 11.76
C GLY A 163 -17.61 -8.20 11.54
N PHE A 164 -17.42 -6.89 11.45
CA PHE A 164 -16.13 -6.26 11.23
C PHE A 164 -15.97 -5.03 12.11
N LYS A 165 -14.79 -4.84 12.70
CA LYS A 165 -14.41 -3.58 13.33
C LYS A 165 -13.46 -2.85 12.38
N LEU A 166 -13.72 -1.59 12.10
CA LEU A 166 -12.87 -0.72 11.31
C LEU A 166 -12.19 0.26 12.27
N TYR A 167 -10.86 0.23 12.32
CA TYR A 167 -10.06 1.32 12.87
C TYR A 167 -9.64 2.21 11.72
N PHE A 168 -10.12 3.46 11.67
CA PHE A 168 -9.92 4.36 10.54
C PHE A 168 -9.69 5.79 10.98
N LEU A 169 -8.51 6.32 10.67
CA LEU A 169 -8.13 7.70 10.97
C LEU A 169 -8.26 8.07 12.47
N GLY A 170 -8.05 7.09 13.36
CA GLY A 170 -8.15 7.26 14.81
C GLY A 170 -9.53 7.02 15.41
N GLU A 171 -10.54 6.74 14.57
CA GLU A 171 -11.90 6.44 14.99
C GLU A 171 -12.23 4.95 14.78
N ASP A 172 -13.10 4.43 15.65
CA ASP A 172 -13.58 3.06 15.60
C ASP A 172 -15.02 3.00 15.05
N TYR A 173 -15.23 2.14 14.06
CA TYR A 173 -16.54 1.85 13.49
C TYR A 173 -16.82 0.36 13.54
N SER A 174 -18.09 -0.02 13.67
CA SER A 174 -18.51 -1.42 13.61
C SER A 174 -19.42 -1.64 12.42
N LEU A 175 -19.20 -2.73 11.69
CA LEU A 175 -19.96 -3.12 10.52
C LEU A 175 -20.51 -4.53 10.67
N ASP A 176 -21.73 -4.74 10.17
CA ASP A 176 -22.32 -6.07 10.04
C ASP A 176 -21.75 -6.84 8.83
N THR A 177 -22.20 -8.08 8.64
CA THR A 177 -21.77 -8.93 7.51
C THR A 177 -22.24 -8.45 6.14
N ASN A 178 -23.18 -7.49 6.08
CA ASN A 178 -23.64 -6.86 4.85
C ASN A 178 -22.86 -5.58 4.52
N GLY A 179 -21.93 -5.17 5.40
CA GLY A 179 -21.17 -3.91 5.29
C GLY A 179 -21.94 -2.69 5.79
N SER A 180 -23.04 -2.87 6.52
CA SER A 180 -23.79 -1.76 7.12
C SER A 180 -23.14 -1.35 8.44
N PHE A 181 -22.97 -0.04 8.67
CA PHE A 181 -22.48 0.47 9.94
C PHE A 181 -23.51 0.26 11.05
N THR A 182 -23.05 -0.15 12.23
CA THR A 182 -23.89 -0.46 13.38
C THR A 182 -23.28 0.09 14.67
N ASP A 183 -24.13 0.33 15.67
CA ASP A 183 -23.70 0.74 17.01
C ASP A 183 -23.23 -0.44 17.89
N LYS A 184 -23.25 -1.66 17.35
CA LYS A 184 -22.81 -2.85 18.07
C LYS A 184 -21.29 -2.80 18.21
N GLU A 185 -20.82 -2.52 19.43
CA GLU A 185 -19.40 -2.55 19.73
C GLU A 185 -18.81 -3.96 19.52
N ILE A 186 -17.74 -4.03 18.74
CA ILE A 186 -16.96 -5.24 18.51
C ILE A 186 -15.65 -5.09 19.26
N ALA A 187 -15.38 -6.01 20.19
CA ALA A 187 -14.12 -6.04 20.94
C ALA A 187 -13.06 -6.83 20.17
N GLU A 188 -11.88 -6.23 20.00
CA GLU A 188 -10.75 -6.91 19.37
C GLU A 188 -10.13 -7.94 20.32
N GLN A 189 -10.17 -9.20 19.91
CA GLN A 189 -9.54 -10.31 20.61
C GLN A 189 -8.18 -10.62 19.97
N VAL A 190 -7.12 -10.49 20.77
CA VAL A 190 -5.73 -10.73 20.36
C VAL A 190 -5.12 -11.87 21.17
N ALA A 191 -4.58 -12.87 20.48
CA ALA A 191 -3.78 -13.91 21.11
C ALA A 191 -2.28 -13.55 21.07
N THR A 192 -1.65 -13.40 22.24
CA THR A 192 -0.22 -13.09 22.37
C THR A 192 0.53 -14.19 23.12
N ILE A 193 1.73 -14.55 22.65
CA ILE A 193 2.67 -15.39 23.39
C ILE A 193 3.50 -14.46 24.29
N LYS A 194 3.52 -14.72 25.60
CA LYS A 194 4.47 -14.07 26.52
C LYS A 194 5.75 -14.89 26.52
N PHE A 195 6.86 -14.27 26.16
CA PHE A 195 8.20 -14.84 26.26
C PHE A 195 8.83 -14.42 27.58
#